data_AF-A0A5Q0NSA5-F1
#
_entry.id   AF-A0A5Q0NSA5-F1
#
_cell.length_a   1.000
_cell.length_b   1.000
_cell.length_c   1.000
_cell.angle_alpha   90.00
_cell.angle_beta   90.00
_cell.angle_gamma   90.00
#
_symmetry.space_group_name_H-M   'P 1'
#
loop_
_entity.id
_entity.type
_entity.pdbx_description
1 polymer ?
#
loop_
_entity_poly.entity_id
_entity_poly.type
_entity_poly.pdbx_seq_one_letter_code
_entity_poly.pdbx_strand_id
1 'polypeptide(L)'
;MQNSAATRRRRQVAGLILLVIGVGTLVFGLAAGRADAPQPVQLAADSVTQVPPTRFFQSPWVLYGQVDDPRRTPSTAEVGCLPERGLDLPEQPEDLTTFGSRVVDGVPIAAIALYGHSGGDAAIRCSGASDYEPLWLMPSSDAPPFTATSIVILGVLLLVAAALVQPARVGRGGA
;
A
#
# COMPACT_ATOMS: atom_id res chain seq x y z
N MET A 1 -46.76 27.34 2.10
CA MET A 1 -45.56 27.63 2.94
C MET A 1 -44.89 26.38 3.56
N GLN A 2 -45.32 25.14 3.28
CA GLN A 2 -44.73 23.92 3.88
C GLN A 2 -43.39 23.45 3.25
N ASN A 3 -43.04 23.92 2.05
CA ASN A 3 -41.86 23.44 1.32
C ASN A 3 -40.51 23.88 1.92
N SER A 4 -40.47 24.95 2.73
CA SER A 4 -39.23 25.52 3.24
C SER A 4 -38.62 24.76 4.42
N ALA A 5 -39.44 24.14 5.29
CA ALA A 5 -38.95 23.39 6.43
C ALA A 5 -38.36 22.03 6.02
N ALA A 6 -39.01 21.35 5.07
CA ALA A 6 -38.55 20.07 4.53
C ALA A 6 -37.20 20.22 3.77
N THR A 7 -37.03 21.27 2.98
CA THR A 7 -35.76 21.57 2.31
C THR A 7 -34.65 21.93 3.29
N ARG A 8 -34.95 22.67 4.37
CA ARG A 8 -33.97 23.02 5.40
C ARG A 8 -33.48 21.80 6.18
N ARG A 9 -34.39 20.89 6.56
CA ARG A 9 -34.05 19.63 7.24
C ARG A 9 -33.21 18.70 6.35
N ARG A 10 -33.55 18.60 5.07
CA ARG A 10 -32.75 17.82 4.09
C ARG A 10 -31.33 18.36 3.93
N ARG A 11 -31.16 19.69 3.84
CA ARG A 11 -29.83 20.32 3.76
C ARG A 11 -29.02 20.11 5.05
N GLN A 12 -29.65 20.19 6.22
CA GLN A 12 -28.98 19.91 7.49
C GLN A 12 -28.50 18.46 7.60
N VAL A 13 -29.35 17.48 7.23
CA VAL A 13 -28.97 16.07 7.24
C VAL A 13 -27.85 15.78 6.25
N ALA A 14 -27.94 16.33 5.02
CA ALA A 14 -26.89 16.18 4.02
C ALA A 14 -25.55 16.79 4.48
N GLY A 15 -25.57 17.98 5.07
CA GLY A 15 -24.38 18.62 5.63
C GLY A 15 -23.76 17.82 6.79
N LEU A 16 -24.58 17.22 7.66
CA LEU A 16 -24.10 16.35 8.74
C LEU A 16 -23.43 15.09 8.18
N ILE A 17 -24.05 14.43 7.20
CA ILE A 17 -23.49 13.24 6.56
C ILE A 17 -22.15 13.57 5.90
N LEU A 18 -22.08 14.64 5.11
CA LEU A 18 -20.84 15.09 4.47
C LEU A 18 -19.75 15.41 5.50
N LEU A 19 -20.10 16.02 6.62
CA LEU A 19 -19.16 16.30 7.70
C LEU A 19 -18.62 15.03 8.35
N VAL A 20 -19.50 14.08 8.70
CA VAL A 20 -19.08 12.80 9.32
C VAL A 20 -18.19 12.01 8.37
N ILE A 21 -18.57 11.90 7.09
CA ILE A 21 -17.76 11.22 6.07
C ILE A 21 -16.44 11.97 5.86
N GLY A 22 -16.46 13.30 5.76
CA GLY A 22 -15.27 14.13 5.59
C GLY A 22 -14.26 13.95 6.72
N VAL A 23 -14.71 14.02 7.98
CA VAL A 23 -13.85 13.76 9.16
C VAL A 23 -13.34 12.32 9.15
N GLY A 24 -14.19 11.33 8.92
CA GLY A 24 -13.79 9.93 8.89
C GLY A 24 -12.73 9.64 7.83
N THR A 25 -12.92 10.19 6.63
CA THR A 25 -11.98 10.07 5.50
C THR A 25 -10.65 10.75 5.83
N LEU A 26 -10.68 11.93 6.45
CA LEU A 26 -9.48 12.67 6.84
C LEU A 26 -8.68 11.93 7.92
N VAL A 27 -9.34 11.41 8.95
CA VAL A 27 -8.69 10.60 10.00
C VAL A 27 -8.08 9.33 9.40
N PHE A 28 -8.81 8.65 8.51
CA PHE A 28 -8.31 7.45 7.84
C PHE A 28 -7.09 7.74 6.96
N GLY A 29 -7.15 8.79 6.13
CA GLY A 29 -6.03 9.18 5.27
C GLY A 29 -4.78 9.56 6.06
N LEU A 30 -4.94 10.30 7.16
CA LEU A 30 -3.84 10.64 8.06
C LEU A 30 -3.25 9.42 8.77
N ALA A 31 -4.09 8.46 9.20
CA ALA A 31 -3.62 7.23 9.81
C ALA A 31 -2.86 6.35 8.80
N ALA A 32 -3.38 6.20 7.58
CA ALA A 32 -2.72 5.48 6.50
C ALA A 32 -1.37 6.12 6.11
N GLY A 33 -1.30 7.46 6.07
CA GLY A 33 -0.07 8.19 5.77
C GLY A 33 0.99 8.13 6.87
N ARG A 34 0.64 7.64 8.08
CA ARG A 34 1.59 7.38 9.18
C ARG A 34 1.96 5.91 9.31
N ALA A 35 1.42 5.02 8.47
CA ALA A 35 1.87 3.64 8.47
C ALA A 35 3.31 3.58 7.94
N ASP A 36 4.19 2.87 8.64
CA ASP A 36 5.55 2.64 8.18
C ASP A 36 5.56 1.64 7.03
N ALA A 37 6.46 1.86 6.06
CA ALA A 37 6.69 0.92 4.98
C ALA A 37 7.12 -0.45 5.55
N PRO A 38 6.67 -1.56 4.95
CA PRO A 38 7.08 -2.88 5.40
C PRO A 38 8.59 -3.02 5.23
N GLN A 39 9.26 -3.51 6.28
CA GLN A 39 10.71 -3.67 6.28
C GLN A 39 11.12 -4.80 5.31
N PRO A 40 12.29 -4.67 4.64
CA PRO A 40 12.91 -5.77 3.91
C PRO A 40 13.02 -7.02 4.77
N VAL A 41 12.76 -8.18 4.16
CA VAL A 41 12.81 -9.48 4.82
C VAL A 41 13.90 -10.31 4.20
N GLN A 42 14.88 -10.74 5.00
CA GLN A 42 15.84 -11.74 4.56
C GLN A 42 15.16 -13.11 4.55
N LEU A 43 15.31 -13.84 3.44
CA LEU A 43 14.83 -15.20 3.31
C LEU A 43 15.99 -16.15 3.49
N ALA A 44 15.81 -17.19 4.31
CA ALA A 44 16.78 -18.27 4.42
C ALA A 44 16.42 -19.40 3.45
N ALA A 45 17.43 -19.97 2.80
CA ALA A 45 17.25 -21.19 2.02
C ALA A 45 16.68 -22.33 2.89
N ASP A 46 15.91 -23.20 2.26
CA ASP A 46 15.26 -24.39 2.85
C ASP A 46 14.39 -24.09 4.07
N SER A 47 13.77 -22.90 4.08
CA SER A 47 12.97 -22.42 5.20
C SER A 47 11.65 -21.77 4.75
N VAL A 48 10.75 -21.59 5.72
CA VAL A 48 9.54 -20.80 5.56
C VAL A 48 9.70 -19.50 6.34
N THR A 49 9.51 -18.38 5.65
CA THR A 49 9.64 -17.05 6.23
C THR A 49 8.31 -16.33 6.18
N GLN A 50 7.94 -15.71 7.31
CA GLN A 50 6.75 -14.86 7.40
C GLN A 50 7.00 -13.52 6.71
N VAL A 51 6.04 -13.07 5.91
CA VAL A 51 6.10 -11.82 5.16
C VAL A 51 5.18 -10.79 5.83
N PRO A 52 5.67 -9.59 6.19
CA PRO A 52 4.84 -8.53 6.74
C PRO A 52 3.68 -8.18 5.80
N PRO A 53 2.48 -7.87 6.32
CA PRO A 53 1.34 -7.51 5.49
C PRO A 53 1.53 -6.14 4.82
N THR A 54 1.16 -6.01 3.55
CA THR A 54 1.27 -4.75 2.79
C THR A 54 0.08 -3.82 2.95
N ARG A 55 -0.81 -4.02 3.94
CA ARG A 55 -2.03 -3.23 4.25
C ARG A 55 -2.29 -1.99 3.38
N PHE A 56 -1.65 -0.86 3.69
CA PHE A 56 -1.84 0.43 3.01
C PHE A 56 -0.83 0.67 1.89
N PHE A 57 0.18 -0.18 1.77
CA PHE A 57 1.23 -0.11 0.77
C PHE A 57 0.83 -0.96 -0.44
N GLN A 58 0.62 -0.31 -1.57
CA GLN A 58 0.25 -1.01 -2.80
C GLN A 58 1.46 -1.47 -3.62
N SER A 59 2.67 -1.20 -3.11
CA SER A 59 3.90 -1.64 -3.76
C SER A 59 3.98 -3.17 -3.68
N PRO A 60 4.09 -3.86 -4.83
CA PRO A 60 4.36 -5.30 -4.81
C PRO A 60 5.73 -5.56 -4.17
N TRP A 61 5.86 -6.76 -3.60
CA TRP A 61 7.12 -7.32 -3.15
C TRP A 61 7.96 -7.77 -4.35
N VAL A 62 9.28 -7.64 -4.25
CA VAL A 62 10.22 -8.13 -5.25
C VAL A 62 11.23 -9.00 -4.52
N LEU A 63 11.40 -10.22 -5.01
CA LEU A 63 12.47 -11.10 -4.58
C LEU A 63 13.75 -10.67 -5.26
N TYR A 64 14.77 -10.45 -4.45
CA TYR A 64 16.13 -10.17 -4.87
C TYR A 64 17.04 -11.29 -4.40
N GLY A 65 18.04 -11.60 -5.21
CA GLY A 65 19.09 -12.55 -4.85
C GLY A 65 20.36 -12.27 -5.62
N GLN A 66 21.41 -13.01 -5.30
CA GLN A 66 22.64 -12.96 -6.07
C GLN A 66 22.44 -13.76 -7.36
N VAL A 67 22.79 -13.15 -8.49
CA VAL A 67 22.73 -13.79 -9.81
C VAL A 67 24.05 -13.54 -10.53
N ASP A 68 24.54 -14.55 -11.23
CA ASP A 68 25.81 -14.46 -11.98
C ASP A 68 25.71 -13.47 -13.14
N ASP A 69 24.56 -13.43 -13.83
CA ASP A 69 24.27 -12.51 -14.92
C ASP A 69 22.92 -11.81 -14.69
N PRO A 70 22.89 -10.49 -14.39
CA PRO A 70 21.66 -9.72 -14.20
C PRO A 70 20.74 -9.68 -15.42
N ARG A 71 21.23 -10.04 -16.62
CA ARG A 71 20.42 -10.12 -17.84
C ARG A 71 19.72 -11.47 -17.99
N ARG A 72 20.13 -12.47 -17.20
CA ARG A 72 19.61 -13.82 -17.26
C ARG A 72 19.02 -14.20 -15.91
N THR A 73 17.91 -13.54 -15.61
CA THR A 73 17.21 -13.71 -14.35
C THR A 73 16.60 -15.12 -14.25
N PRO A 74 16.89 -15.88 -13.19
CA PRO A 74 16.29 -17.19 -13.00
C PRO A 74 14.79 -17.06 -12.73
N SER A 75 14.02 -18.08 -13.09
CA SER A 75 12.59 -18.12 -12.77
C SER A 75 12.34 -18.40 -11.28
N THR A 76 11.15 -18.06 -10.77
CA THR A 76 10.74 -18.40 -9.39
C THR A 76 10.83 -19.89 -9.08
N ALA A 77 10.55 -20.74 -10.08
CA ALA A 77 10.64 -22.19 -9.95
C ALA A 77 12.09 -22.69 -9.88
N GLU A 78 13.01 -22.05 -10.60
CA GLU A 78 14.45 -22.37 -10.55
C GLU A 78 15.07 -21.96 -9.21
N VAL A 79 14.69 -20.79 -8.69
CA VAL A 79 15.13 -20.33 -7.36
C VAL A 79 14.44 -21.11 -6.23
N GLY A 80 13.28 -21.69 -6.50
CA GLY A 80 12.54 -22.50 -5.53
C GLY A 80 11.86 -21.71 -4.43
N CYS A 81 11.70 -20.38 -4.59
CA CYS A 81 10.96 -19.53 -3.67
C CYS A 81 9.50 -19.37 -4.14
N LEU A 82 8.57 -19.99 -3.43
CA LEU A 82 7.14 -19.99 -3.76
C LEU A 82 6.30 -19.49 -2.59
N PRO A 83 5.19 -18.76 -2.85
CA PRO A 83 4.26 -18.39 -1.79
C PRO A 83 3.67 -19.65 -1.15
N GLU A 84 3.64 -19.67 0.18
CA GLU A 84 2.98 -20.74 0.92
C GLU A 84 1.53 -20.38 1.25
N ARG A 85 1.32 -19.17 1.79
CA ARG A 85 0.02 -18.65 2.23
C ARG A 85 0.01 -17.14 2.12
N GLY A 86 -1.17 -16.55 1.93
CA GLY A 86 -1.42 -15.12 2.10
C GLY A 86 -0.54 -14.18 1.26
N LEU A 87 0.19 -14.67 0.27
CA LEU A 87 1.10 -13.89 -0.57
C LEU A 87 0.77 -14.18 -2.04
N ASP A 88 0.45 -13.14 -2.79
CA ASP A 88 0.08 -13.29 -4.19
C ASP A 88 1.32 -13.50 -5.07
N LEU A 89 1.20 -14.37 -6.08
CA LEU A 89 2.20 -14.51 -7.14
C LEU A 89 1.55 -14.14 -8.48
N PRO A 90 1.69 -12.89 -8.93
CA PRO A 90 1.16 -12.47 -10.23
C PRO A 90 1.95 -13.12 -11.38
N GLU A 91 1.40 -12.97 -12.59
CA GLU A 91 2.15 -13.25 -13.81
C GLU A 91 3.45 -12.42 -13.80
N GLN A 92 4.57 -13.10 -14.07
CA GLN A 92 5.88 -12.47 -13.99
C GLN A 92 6.08 -11.56 -15.20
N PRO A 93 6.56 -10.31 -15.01
CA PRO A 93 6.84 -9.43 -16.12
C PRO A 93 7.99 -9.98 -16.96
N GLU A 94 7.97 -9.73 -18.27
CA GLU A 94 9.05 -10.13 -19.19
C GLU A 94 10.39 -9.48 -18.82
N ASP A 95 10.35 -8.29 -18.22
CA ASP A 95 11.52 -7.52 -17.83
C ASP A 95 11.45 -7.07 -16.37
N LEU A 96 12.31 -7.66 -15.54
CA LEU A 96 12.47 -7.32 -14.12
C LEU A 96 13.49 -6.21 -13.88
N THR A 97 14.21 -5.73 -14.90
CA THR A 97 15.21 -4.67 -14.76
C THR A 97 14.59 -3.33 -14.37
N THR A 98 13.28 -3.15 -14.57
CA THR A 98 12.52 -1.99 -14.07
C THR A 98 12.59 -1.84 -12.55
N PHE A 99 12.77 -2.95 -11.82
CA PHE A 99 12.93 -2.95 -10.36
C PHE A 99 14.38 -2.71 -9.91
N GLY A 100 15.31 -2.62 -10.87
CA GLY A 100 16.73 -2.34 -10.66
C GLY A 100 17.47 -3.43 -9.90
N SER A 101 18.74 -3.14 -9.60
CA SER A 101 19.54 -3.89 -8.63
C SER A 101 19.60 -3.14 -7.29
N ARG A 102 19.92 -3.88 -6.23
CA ARG A 102 20.10 -3.35 -4.87
C ARG A 102 21.47 -3.78 -4.36
N VAL A 103 21.94 -3.10 -3.32
CA VAL A 103 23.14 -3.49 -2.59
C VAL A 103 22.74 -3.67 -1.13
N VAL A 104 22.97 -4.87 -0.59
CA VAL A 104 22.70 -5.19 0.82
C VAL A 104 23.97 -5.73 1.43
N ASP A 105 24.40 -5.14 2.54
CA ASP A 105 25.66 -5.51 3.22
C ASP A 105 26.88 -5.53 2.27
N GLY A 106 26.89 -4.65 1.27
CA GLY A 106 27.95 -4.55 0.26
C GLY A 106 27.86 -5.56 -0.89
N VAL A 107 26.85 -6.45 -0.89
CA VAL A 107 26.63 -7.46 -1.94
C VAL A 107 25.58 -6.94 -2.93
N PRO A 108 25.89 -6.91 -4.25
CA PRO A 108 24.90 -6.58 -5.27
C PRO A 108 23.92 -7.74 -5.46
N ILE A 109 22.63 -7.42 -5.42
CA ILE A 109 21.54 -8.37 -5.65
C ILE A 109 20.62 -7.83 -6.77
N ALA A 110 20.09 -8.71 -7.60
CA ALA A 110 19.22 -8.36 -8.72
C ALA A 110 17.79 -8.86 -8.48
N ALA A 111 16.82 -8.18 -9.09
CA ALA A 111 15.42 -8.61 -9.03
C ALA A 111 15.25 -9.95 -9.76
N ILE A 112 14.67 -10.92 -9.07
CA ILE A 112 14.42 -12.30 -9.51
C ILE A 112 12.95 -12.51 -9.85
N ALA A 113 12.05 -11.97 -9.03
CA ALA A 113 10.62 -12.22 -9.18
C ALA A 113 9.75 -11.16 -8.51
N LEU A 114 8.55 -10.99 -9.03
CA LEU A 114 7.52 -10.12 -8.49
C LEU A 114 6.51 -10.93 -7.68
N TYR A 115 6.26 -10.50 -6.45
CA TYR A 115 5.20 -10.98 -5.57
C TYR A 115 4.21 -9.83 -5.32
N GLY A 116 2.93 -10.15 -5.28
CA GLY A 116 1.87 -9.16 -5.13
C GLY A 116 1.73 -8.67 -3.69
N HIS A 117 0.47 -8.52 -3.26
CA HIS A 117 0.19 -8.06 -1.89
C HIS A 117 0.34 -9.22 -0.90
N SER A 118 0.67 -8.88 0.35
CA SER A 118 0.74 -9.81 1.48
C SER A 118 -0.39 -9.54 2.48
N GLY A 119 -1.14 -10.59 2.78
CA GLY A 119 -2.15 -10.67 3.84
C GLY A 119 -1.55 -10.85 5.24
N GLY A 120 -2.41 -11.01 6.24
CA GLY A 120 -2.00 -11.07 7.66
C GLY A 120 -1.23 -12.33 8.07
N ASP A 121 -1.32 -13.39 7.28
CA ASP A 121 -0.66 -14.70 7.46
C ASP A 121 0.28 -15.04 6.30
N ALA A 122 0.74 -14.02 5.59
CA ALA A 122 1.57 -14.17 4.40
C ALA A 122 2.89 -14.88 4.72
N ALA A 123 3.24 -15.88 3.93
CA ALA A 123 4.46 -16.64 4.08
C ALA A 123 5.01 -17.10 2.73
N ILE A 124 6.34 -17.16 2.64
CA ILE A 124 7.07 -17.65 1.49
C ILE A 124 7.96 -18.82 1.92
N ARG A 125 8.03 -19.85 1.08
CA ARG A 125 8.90 -21.00 1.26
C ARG A 125 9.97 -20.99 0.17
N CYS A 126 11.22 -21.05 0.57
CA CYS A 126 12.35 -21.20 -0.34
C CYS A 126 12.96 -22.59 -0.16
N SER A 127 12.95 -23.42 -1.20
CA SER A 127 13.54 -24.76 -1.19
C SER A 127 14.55 -24.87 -2.33
N GLY A 128 15.82 -25.16 -2.02
CA GLY A 128 16.90 -25.22 -3.02
C GLY A 128 17.40 -23.85 -3.49
N ALA A 129 17.18 -22.80 -2.69
CA ALA A 129 17.52 -21.42 -3.06
C ALA A 129 18.97 -21.01 -2.68
N SER A 130 19.78 -21.96 -2.20
CA SER A 130 21.12 -21.74 -1.64
C SER A 130 22.09 -21.10 -2.63
N ASP A 131 21.95 -21.41 -3.92
CA ASP A 131 22.81 -20.87 -4.99
C ASP A 131 22.53 -19.38 -5.29
N TYR A 132 21.45 -18.82 -4.73
CA TYR A 132 20.99 -17.44 -4.97
C TYR A 132 21.06 -16.57 -3.69
N GLU A 133 21.63 -17.08 -2.61
CA GLU A 133 21.81 -16.32 -1.37
C GLU A 133 22.81 -15.15 -1.53
N PRO A 134 22.61 -14.01 -0.85
CA PRO A 134 21.54 -13.72 0.10
C PRO A 134 20.22 -13.38 -0.61
N LEU A 135 19.12 -13.97 -0.15
CA LEU A 135 17.79 -13.73 -0.66
C LEU A 135 17.07 -12.69 0.18
N TRP A 136 16.45 -11.72 -0.48
CA TRP A 136 15.73 -10.64 0.16
C TRP A 136 14.40 -10.40 -0.53
N LEU A 137 13.34 -10.33 0.26
CA LEU A 137 12.05 -9.84 -0.19
C LEU A 137 11.94 -8.37 0.20
N MET A 138 11.82 -7.47 -0.78
CA MET A 138 11.76 -6.02 -0.56
C MET A 138 10.57 -5.41 -1.28
N PRO A 139 9.94 -4.36 -0.75
CA PRO A 139 8.94 -3.62 -1.50
C PRO A 139 9.61 -2.99 -2.74
N SER A 140 8.91 -3.01 -3.88
CA SER A 140 9.39 -2.36 -5.12
C SER A 140 9.57 -0.84 -4.96
N SER A 141 8.86 -0.23 -4.01
CA SER A 141 8.92 1.19 -3.68
C SER A 141 8.67 1.41 -2.19
N ASP A 142 9.52 2.22 -1.56
CA ASP A 142 9.36 2.68 -0.17
C ASP A 142 8.35 3.84 -0.05
N ALA A 143 7.87 4.36 -1.18
CA ALA A 143 6.93 5.47 -1.16
C ALA A 143 5.54 5.00 -0.71
N PRO A 144 4.88 5.71 0.23
CA PRO A 144 3.47 5.51 0.50
C PRO A 144 2.69 5.69 -0.80
N PRO A 145 1.71 4.83 -1.12
CA PRO A 145 0.94 5.01 -2.33
C PRO A 145 0.20 6.34 -2.31
N PHE A 146 -0.01 6.92 -3.50
CA PHE A 146 -0.76 8.17 -3.71
C PHE A 146 -2.16 8.16 -3.05
N THR A 147 -2.69 6.98 -2.73
CA THR A 147 -3.98 6.77 -2.08
C THR A 147 -4.14 7.54 -0.77
N ALA A 148 -3.14 7.57 0.11
CA ALA A 148 -3.26 8.27 1.40
C ALA A 148 -3.50 9.78 1.20
N THR A 149 -2.70 10.41 0.33
CA THR A 149 -2.82 11.83 0.00
C THR A 149 -4.15 12.14 -0.69
N SER A 150 -4.57 11.31 -1.66
CA SER A 150 -5.87 11.49 -2.34
C SER A 150 -7.06 11.39 -1.37
N ILE A 151 -7.00 10.48 -0.41
CA ILE A 151 -8.02 10.33 0.64
C ILE A 151 -8.08 11.58 1.52
N VAL A 152 -6.93 12.12 1.93
CA VAL A 152 -6.90 13.38 2.71
C VAL A 152 -7.52 14.53 1.91
N ILE A 153 -7.16 14.69 0.64
CA ILE A 153 -7.73 15.72 -0.24
C ILE A 153 -9.26 15.56 -0.35
N LEU A 154 -9.76 14.34 -0.56
CA LEU A 154 -11.19 14.08 -0.61
C LEU A 154 -11.88 14.44 0.72
N GLY A 155 -11.27 14.08 1.86
CA GLY A 155 -11.77 14.46 3.18
C GLY A 155 -11.91 15.97 3.35
N VAL A 156 -10.90 16.75 2.92
CA VAL A 156 -10.95 18.22 2.94
C VAL A 156 -12.07 18.75 2.04
N LEU A 157 -12.20 18.23 0.81
CA LEU A 157 -13.26 18.65 -0.12
C LEU A 157 -14.67 18.38 0.45
N LEU A 158 -14.87 17.24 1.11
CA LEU A 158 -16.14 16.91 1.76
C LEU A 158 -16.46 17.84 2.93
N LEU A 159 -15.45 18.25 3.70
CA LEU A 159 -15.63 19.22 4.78
C LEU A 159 -16.00 20.61 4.24
N VAL A 160 -15.36 21.05 3.15
CA VAL A 160 -15.72 22.31 2.47
C VAL A 160 -17.15 22.23 1.92
N ALA A 161 -17.53 21.12 1.28
CA ALA A 161 -18.89 20.92 0.79
C ALA A 161 -19.92 20.93 1.94
N ALA A 162 -19.60 20.32 3.09
CA ALA A 162 -20.44 20.38 4.28
C ALA A 162 -20.65 21.82 4.76
N ALA A 163 -19.59 22.63 4.80
CA ALA A 163 -19.66 24.04 5.18
C ALA A 163 -20.52 24.87 4.21
N LEU A 164 -20.45 24.59 2.90
CA LEU A 164 -21.26 25.29 1.89
C LEU A 164 -22.76 24.93 1.94
N VAL A 165 -23.09 23.71 2.38
CA VAL A 165 -24.49 23.25 2.49
C VAL A 165 -25.15 23.74 3.79
N GLN A 166 -24.36 24.08 4.81
CA GLN A 166 -24.89 24.66 6.04
C GLN A 166 -25.44 26.06 5.77
N PRO A 167 -26.72 26.34 6.10
CA PRO A 167 -27.23 27.69 6.00
C PRO A 167 -26.43 28.55 6.97
N ALA A 168 -25.69 29.52 6.42
CA ALA A 168 -24.92 30.45 7.21
C ALA A 168 -25.83 31.03 8.29
N ARG A 169 -25.56 30.68 9.55
CA ARG A 169 -25.94 31.54 10.67
C ARG A 169 -24.99 32.73 10.61
N VAL A 170 -25.16 33.57 9.58
CA VAL A 170 -24.66 34.95 9.65
C VAL A 170 -25.37 35.54 10.85
N GLY A 171 -24.60 35.69 11.92
CA GLY A 171 -25.09 36.27 13.15
C GLY A 171 -25.67 37.65 12.84
N ARG A 172 -26.94 37.83 13.19
CA ARG A 172 -27.37 39.12 13.75
C ARG A 172 -26.64 39.27 15.10
N GLY A 173 -25.35 39.56 15.05
CA GLY A 173 -24.68 40.27 16.13
C GLY A 173 -25.01 41.74 15.92
N GLY A 174 -26.21 42.13 16.34
CA GLY A 174 -26.55 43.54 16.50
C GLY A 174 -25.98 44.02 17.82
N ALA A 175 -25.03 44.93 17.74
CA ALA A 175 -24.81 46.01 18.68
C ALA A 175 -24.12 47.14 17.90
#